data_AF-A0A2T7PHA8-F1
#
_entry.id   AF-A0A2T7PHA8-F1
#
_cell.length_a   1.000
_cell.length_b   1.000
_cell.length_c   1.000
_cell.angle_alpha   90.00
_cell.angle_beta   90.00
_cell.angle_gamma   90.00
#
_symmetry.space_group_name_H-M   'P 1'
#
loop_
_entity.id
_entity.type
_entity.pdbx_description
1 polymer ?
#
loop_
_entity_poly.entity_id
_entity_poly.type
_entity_poly.pdbx_seq_one_letter_code
_entity_poly.pdbx_strand_id
1 'polypeptide(L)'
;MFDVDGVAGGFNYSTGTSMYGIYNNQYSNINYHGPSSPYGHGLASSSGGPSPMQQIDETAAVALLQHLSKTELQNLLNDDSKLTDIINDLSQVRSLQSDHDDLVARNKSLAEYNLSQQPRLDSLKTEVATLYERANKLKTELGEEKCKLDSFAGSQKLETMHALLQTEAAKSEEESELFVESFYNKSLSVEDFLAQFLPERTKAHLRRVKAEKMGELLRNGGLSGHMPSSWTSPAHAPLFSTPYPLGPPAGASAFSVSGGVPYMMPQPNFYRQ
;
A
#
# COMPACT_ATOMS: atom_id res chain seq x y z
N MET A 1 10.43 -68.62 15.00
CA MET A 1 9.05 -68.76 14.48
C MET A 1 8.85 -67.60 13.52
N PHE A 2 8.32 -67.90 12.35
CA PHE A 2 8.52 -67.23 11.05
C PHE A 2 8.03 -65.78 10.88
N ASP A 3 8.66 -65.11 9.92
CA ASP A 3 8.18 -64.01 9.07
C ASP A 3 6.71 -64.15 8.59
N VAL A 4 6.08 -63.03 8.21
CA VAL A 4 5.67 -62.69 6.81
C VAL A 4 4.94 -61.32 6.78
N ASP A 5 5.59 -60.38 6.09
CA ASP A 5 5.13 -59.36 5.12
C ASP A 5 3.83 -58.52 5.26
N GLY A 6 3.95 -57.24 4.87
CA GLY A 6 3.05 -56.74 3.81
C GLY A 6 2.64 -55.26 3.75
N VAL A 7 3.54 -54.38 3.27
CA VAL A 7 3.31 -53.43 2.15
C VAL A 7 2.47 -52.12 2.30
N ALA A 8 3.12 -51.04 1.83
CA ALA A 8 2.62 -49.77 1.25
C ALA A 8 1.98 -48.74 2.18
N GLY A 9 2.26 -47.43 2.10
CA GLY A 9 3.01 -46.63 1.13
C GLY A 9 2.45 -45.20 1.19
N GLY A 10 3.31 -44.19 1.21
CA GLY A 10 2.91 -42.79 1.00
C GLY A 10 3.28 -41.79 2.10
N PHE A 11 4.57 -41.64 2.40
CA PHE A 11 5.07 -40.36 2.93
C PHE A 11 5.04 -39.34 1.80
N ASN A 12 4.07 -38.44 1.81
CA ASN A 12 4.03 -37.31 0.89
C ASN A 12 4.76 -36.13 1.54
N TYR A 13 6.05 -36.00 1.27
CA TYR A 13 6.80 -34.78 1.51
C TYR A 13 6.37 -33.78 0.41
N SER A 14 5.38 -32.94 0.70
CA SER A 14 5.13 -31.78 -0.15
C SER A 14 6.05 -30.65 0.32
N THR A 15 7.12 -30.47 -0.44
CA THR A 15 8.02 -29.34 -0.37
C THR A 15 7.30 -28.05 -0.75
N GLY A 16 7.50 -27.02 0.06
CA GLY A 16 7.47 -25.62 -0.37
C GLY A 16 6.09 -24.99 -0.56
N THR A 17 5.78 -23.99 0.27
CA THR A 17 5.43 -22.66 -0.21
C THR A 17 5.72 -21.67 0.92
N SER A 18 6.85 -20.99 0.78
CA SER A 18 7.16 -19.74 1.49
C SER A 18 6.03 -18.76 1.23
N MET A 19 5.29 -18.36 2.27
CA MET A 19 4.23 -17.34 2.21
C MET A 19 4.81 -15.92 2.12
N TYR A 20 5.74 -15.72 1.19
CA TYR A 20 6.09 -14.41 0.66
C TYR A 20 5.53 -14.32 -0.75
N GLY A 21 4.39 -13.63 -0.91
CA GLY A 21 3.91 -13.30 -2.24
C GLY A 21 2.40 -13.15 -2.36
N ILE A 22 1.85 -12.07 -1.80
CA ILE A 22 0.67 -11.42 -2.42
C ILE A 22 0.94 -9.91 -2.42
N TYR A 23 1.88 -9.48 -3.27
CA TYR A 23 1.87 -8.10 -3.76
C TYR A 23 0.93 -8.07 -4.96
N ASN A 24 -0.34 -7.77 -4.71
CA ASN A 24 -1.25 -7.40 -5.78
C ASN A 24 -0.87 -5.98 -6.21
N ASN A 25 -0.04 -5.92 -7.25
CA ASN A 25 0.39 -4.68 -7.87
C ASN A 25 -0.72 -4.20 -8.82
N GLN A 26 -1.71 -3.49 -8.28
CA GLN A 26 -2.60 -2.65 -9.07
C GLN A 26 -2.35 -1.18 -8.70
N TYR A 27 -1.19 -0.66 -9.07
CA TYR A 27 -1.07 0.78 -9.28
C TYR A 27 -1.85 1.13 -10.54
N SER A 28 -3.11 1.49 -10.34
CA SER A 28 -3.81 2.37 -11.26
C SER A 28 -3.03 3.70 -11.32
N ASN A 29 -2.83 4.17 -12.55
CA ASN A 29 -2.02 5.35 -12.88
C ASN A 29 -2.68 6.61 -12.32
N ILE A 30 -2.34 6.98 -11.07
CA ILE A 30 -2.74 8.25 -10.48
C ILE A 30 -1.78 9.32 -10.99
N ASN A 31 -2.30 10.12 -11.92
CA ASN A 31 -1.61 11.25 -12.52
C ASN A 31 -1.40 12.35 -11.46
N TYR A 32 -0.29 12.27 -10.73
CA TYR A 32 0.14 13.29 -9.77
C TYR A 32 0.40 14.62 -10.50
N HIS A 33 -0.56 15.54 -10.45
CA HIS A 33 -0.30 16.95 -10.68
C HIS A 33 0.19 17.57 -9.37
N GLY A 34 1.49 17.40 -9.10
CA GLY A 34 2.18 18.11 -8.04
C GLY A 34 2.38 19.58 -8.40
N PRO A 35 2.46 20.50 -7.41
CA PRO A 35 2.80 21.89 -7.67
C PRO A 35 4.15 21.92 -8.39
N SER A 36 4.23 22.79 -9.40
CA SER A 36 5.38 23.01 -10.28
C SER A 36 6.71 22.84 -9.55
N SER A 37 7.42 21.80 -9.98
CA SER A 37 8.76 21.46 -9.57
C SER A 37 9.69 22.68 -9.62
N PRO A 38 10.49 22.97 -8.57
CA PRO A 38 11.54 23.98 -8.65
C PRO A 38 12.66 23.54 -9.61
N TYR A 39 12.63 22.29 -10.09
CA TYR A 39 13.48 21.81 -11.19
C TYR A 39 12.96 22.22 -12.58
N GLY A 40 11.91 23.05 -12.65
CA GLY A 40 11.27 23.54 -13.88
C GLY A 40 11.59 24.99 -14.21
N HIS A 41 12.85 25.42 -14.11
CA HIS A 41 13.30 26.58 -14.90
C HIS A 41 13.94 26.07 -16.18
N GLY A 42 13.36 26.53 -17.28
CA GLY A 42 13.56 26.00 -18.61
C GLY A 42 15.02 25.77 -18.97
N LEU A 43 15.21 24.76 -19.80
CA LEU A 43 16.22 24.73 -20.84
C LEU A 43 15.97 25.92 -21.78
N ALA A 44 16.09 27.15 -21.27
CA ALA A 44 16.47 28.25 -22.11
C ALA A 44 17.86 27.86 -22.61
N SER A 45 17.97 27.77 -23.94
CA SER A 45 19.22 27.57 -24.64
C SER A 45 20.21 28.67 -24.24
N SER A 46 20.91 28.49 -23.13
CA SER A 46 22.21 29.09 -22.92
C SER A 46 23.21 28.01 -23.33
N SER A 47 23.64 28.11 -24.58
CA SER A 47 24.87 27.52 -25.07
C SER A 47 25.96 27.58 -24.00
N GLY A 48 26.33 26.43 -23.45
CA GLY A 48 27.34 26.35 -22.40
C GLY A 48 27.45 24.94 -21.80
N GLY A 49 27.17 23.90 -22.58
CA GLY A 49 27.76 22.60 -22.28
C GLY A 49 29.28 22.73 -22.47
N PRO A 50 30.12 21.97 -21.76
CA PRO A 50 31.56 22.06 -21.91
C PRO A 50 31.88 21.82 -23.38
N SER A 51 32.33 22.87 -24.06
CA SER A 51 32.72 22.79 -25.47
C SER A 51 33.75 21.67 -25.61
N PRO A 52 33.67 20.85 -26.68
CA PRO A 52 34.71 19.87 -26.95
C PRO A 52 36.04 20.63 -27.01
N MET A 53 37.01 20.22 -26.17
CA MET A 53 38.35 20.83 -26.00
C MET A 53 38.66 21.81 -27.13
N GLN A 54 38.34 23.08 -26.88
CA GLN A 54 38.57 24.14 -27.85
C GLN A 54 40.08 24.10 -28.11
N GLN A 55 40.47 23.82 -29.36
CA GLN A 55 41.87 23.74 -29.74
C GLN A 55 42.59 24.97 -29.19
N ILE A 56 43.76 24.75 -28.58
CA ILE A 56 44.58 25.83 -28.03
C ILE A 56 44.75 26.85 -29.13
N ASP A 57 44.32 28.10 -28.90
CA ASP A 57 44.53 29.18 -29.85
C ASP A 57 46.01 29.58 -29.82
N GLU A 58 46.82 28.79 -30.52
CA GLU A 58 48.26 28.99 -30.67
C GLU A 58 48.56 30.38 -31.26
N THR A 59 47.64 30.96 -32.04
CA THR A 59 47.79 32.28 -32.63
C THR A 59 47.74 33.38 -31.57
N ALA A 60 46.81 33.29 -30.62
CA ALA A 60 46.72 34.22 -29.49
C ALA A 60 47.92 34.10 -28.55
N ALA A 61 48.41 32.88 -28.31
CA ALA A 61 49.62 32.65 -27.52
C ALA A 61 50.88 33.23 -28.19
N VAL A 62 51.03 33.05 -29.50
CA VAL A 62 52.15 33.61 -30.25
C VAL A 62 52.06 35.15 -30.32
N ALA A 63 50.87 35.74 -30.41
CA ALA A 63 50.70 37.19 -30.40
C ALA A 63 51.17 37.85 -29.08
N LEU A 64 50.97 37.18 -27.94
CA LEU A 64 51.50 37.61 -26.64
C LEU A 64 53.04 37.46 -26.54
N LEU A 65 53.66 36.63 -27.37
CA LEU A 65 55.12 36.44 -27.39
C LEU A 65 55.82 37.34 -28.41
N GLN A 66 55.12 37.82 -29.44
CA GLN A 66 55.69 38.60 -30.55
C GLN A 66 56.28 39.96 -30.17
N HIS A 67 55.88 40.54 -29.04
CA HIS A 67 56.33 41.86 -28.59
C HIS A 67 57.48 41.81 -27.57
N LEU A 68 57.94 40.60 -27.20
CA LEU A 68 59.03 40.40 -26.24
C LEU A 68 60.40 40.42 -26.94
N SER A 69 61.39 41.03 -26.30
CA SER A 69 62.77 41.04 -26.77
C SER A 69 63.47 39.69 -26.56
N LYS A 70 64.58 39.45 -27.28
CA LYS A 70 65.37 38.21 -27.16
C LYS A 70 65.82 37.90 -25.72
N THR A 71 66.17 38.93 -24.96
CA THR A 71 66.54 38.80 -23.54
C THR A 71 65.36 38.44 -22.66
N GLU A 72 64.17 38.95 -22.96
CA GLU A 72 62.93 38.63 -22.23
C GLU A 72 62.44 37.22 -22.56
N LEU A 73 62.51 36.79 -23.81
CA LEU A 73 62.20 35.41 -24.23
C LEU A 73 63.18 34.40 -23.60
N GLN A 74 64.48 34.71 -23.50
CA GLN A 74 65.42 33.86 -22.77
C GLN A 74 65.12 33.81 -21.27
N ASN A 75 64.73 34.93 -20.68
CA ASN A 75 64.31 34.96 -19.28
C ASN A 75 63.01 34.17 -19.05
N LEU A 76 62.09 34.16 -20.01
CA LEU A 76 60.86 33.38 -19.96
C LEU A 76 61.14 31.88 -20.08
N LEU A 77 62.10 31.49 -20.93
CA LEU A 77 62.53 30.10 -21.10
C LEU A 77 63.24 29.55 -19.84
N ASN A 78 63.87 30.43 -19.07
CA ASN A 78 64.61 30.07 -17.86
C ASN A 78 63.77 30.18 -16.57
N ASP A 79 62.52 30.64 -16.64
CA ASP A 79 61.64 30.89 -15.49
C ASP A 79 60.20 30.46 -15.78
N ASP A 80 59.87 29.23 -15.36
CA ASP A 80 58.56 28.60 -15.55
C ASP A 80 57.41 29.42 -14.94
N SER A 81 57.69 30.24 -13.92
CA SER A 81 56.66 31.08 -13.27
C SER A 81 56.15 32.16 -14.23
N LYS A 82 57.05 32.82 -14.95
CA LYS A 82 56.69 33.85 -15.94
C LYS A 82 55.98 33.28 -17.15
N LEU A 83 56.36 32.07 -17.54
CA LEU A 83 55.67 31.32 -18.58
C LEU A 83 54.25 30.98 -18.14
N THR A 84 54.07 30.57 -16.88
CA THR A 84 52.74 30.30 -16.27
C THR A 84 51.88 31.56 -16.22
N ASP A 85 52.46 32.73 -15.92
CA ASP A 85 51.75 34.02 -15.92
C ASP A 85 51.21 34.37 -17.31
N ILE A 86 52.02 34.23 -18.37
CA ILE A 86 51.56 34.44 -19.75
C ILE A 86 50.45 33.45 -20.14
N ILE A 87 50.54 32.19 -19.69
CA ILE A 87 49.49 31.19 -19.92
C ILE A 87 48.20 31.59 -19.21
N ASN A 88 48.27 32.07 -17.97
CA ASN A 88 47.11 32.55 -17.23
C ASN A 88 46.47 33.79 -17.87
N ASP A 89 47.27 34.61 -18.57
CA ASP A 89 46.78 35.79 -19.28
C ASP A 89 46.06 35.47 -20.60
N LEU A 90 46.21 34.25 -21.14
CA LEU A 90 45.46 33.81 -22.33
C LEU A 90 43.95 33.92 -22.08
N SER A 91 43.25 34.54 -23.03
CA SER A 91 41.79 34.72 -22.97
C SER A 91 41.04 33.38 -22.80
N GLN A 92 41.55 32.33 -23.45
CA GLN A 92 41.02 30.97 -23.35
C GLN A 92 41.17 30.39 -21.94
N VAL A 93 42.33 30.57 -21.29
CA VAL A 93 42.58 30.08 -19.93
C VAL A 93 41.73 30.84 -18.93
N ARG A 94 41.59 32.16 -19.09
CA ARG A 94 40.67 32.97 -18.26
C ARG A 94 39.20 32.57 -18.44
N SER A 95 38.78 32.28 -19.67
CA SER A 95 37.42 31.77 -19.94
C SER A 95 37.18 30.43 -19.25
N LEU A 96 38.14 29.49 -19.36
CA LEU A 96 38.04 28.18 -18.70
C LEU A 96 38.03 28.31 -17.17
N GLN A 97 38.82 29.23 -16.61
CA GLN A 97 38.80 29.50 -15.18
C GLN A 97 37.44 30.08 -14.73
N SER A 98 36.86 30.99 -15.51
CA SER A 98 35.51 31.52 -15.27
C SER A 98 34.45 30.42 -15.33
N ASP A 99 34.47 29.58 -16.36
CA ASP A 99 33.53 28.47 -16.52
C ASP A 99 33.66 27.46 -15.37
N HIS A 100 34.91 27.18 -14.95
CA HIS A 100 35.19 26.34 -13.79
C HIS A 100 34.58 26.94 -12.52
N ASP A 101 34.80 28.23 -12.26
CA ASP A 101 34.31 28.89 -11.06
C ASP A 101 32.77 28.96 -11.05
N ASP A 102 32.15 29.19 -12.21
CA ASP A 102 30.69 29.13 -12.39
C ASP A 102 30.12 27.72 -12.13
N LEU A 103 30.78 26.67 -12.63
CA LEU A 103 30.40 25.29 -12.39
C LEU A 103 30.54 24.91 -10.91
N VAL A 104 31.63 25.34 -10.26
CA VAL A 104 31.85 25.13 -8.83
C VAL A 104 30.78 25.84 -8.02
N ALA A 105 30.47 27.10 -8.33
CA ALA A 105 29.42 27.86 -7.67
C ALA A 105 28.06 27.17 -7.84
N ARG A 106 27.71 26.76 -9.07
CA ARG A 106 26.46 26.06 -9.36
C ARG A 106 26.36 24.71 -8.64
N ASN A 107 27.43 23.91 -8.65
CA ASN A 107 27.46 22.62 -7.97
C ASN A 107 27.28 22.82 -6.46
N LYS A 108 27.99 23.80 -5.88
CA LYS A 108 27.87 24.16 -4.47
C LYS A 108 26.44 24.57 -4.11
N SER A 109 25.82 25.47 -4.87
CA SER A 109 24.43 25.88 -4.61
C SER A 109 23.44 24.72 -4.74
N LEU A 110 23.64 23.81 -5.70
CA LEU A 110 22.81 22.61 -5.84
C LEU A 110 23.00 21.64 -4.68
N ALA A 111 24.24 21.44 -4.23
CA ALA A 111 24.53 20.59 -3.07
C ALA A 111 23.90 21.18 -1.80
N GLU A 112 24.05 22.48 -1.56
CA GLU A 112 23.44 23.19 -0.43
C GLU A 112 21.91 23.10 -0.49
N TYR A 113 21.30 23.28 -1.66
CA TYR A 113 19.86 23.11 -1.84
C TYR A 113 19.42 21.67 -1.55
N ASN A 114 20.12 20.67 -2.09
CA ASN A 114 19.79 19.25 -1.84
C ASN A 114 19.89 18.92 -0.33
N LEU A 115 20.93 19.40 0.34
CA LEU A 115 21.09 19.26 1.80
C LEU A 115 19.96 19.97 2.55
N SER A 116 19.52 21.14 2.09
CA SER A 116 18.39 21.87 2.70
C SER A 116 17.05 21.12 2.58
N GLN A 117 16.87 20.28 1.55
CA GLN A 117 15.65 19.49 1.35
C GLN A 117 15.64 18.20 2.16
N GLN A 118 16.81 17.69 2.54
CA GLN A 118 16.95 16.47 3.35
C GLN A 118 16.09 16.46 4.64
N PRO A 119 16.10 17.49 5.51
CA PRO A 119 15.29 17.47 6.73
C PRO A 119 13.78 17.36 6.46
N ARG A 120 13.30 18.00 5.39
CA ARG A 120 11.89 17.91 4.98
C ARG A 120 11.55 16.50 4.49
N LEU A 121 12.41 15.89 3.68
CA LEU A 121 12.21 14.53 3.21
C LEU A 121 12.22 13.52 4.36
N ASP A 122 13.14 13.68 5.30
CA ASP A 122 13.25 12.79 6.46
C ASP A 122 12.04 12.96 7.39
N SER A 123 11.56 14.19 7.60
CA SER A 123 10.30 14.45 8.32
C SER A 123 9.09 13.81 7.64
N LEU A 124 8.98 13.90 6.31
CA LEU A 124 7.85 13.28 5.58
C LEU A 124 7.91 11.75 5.64
N LYS A 125 9.11 11.17 5.52
CA LYS A 125 9.31 9.72 5.64
C LYS A 125 8.89 9.21 7.01
N THR A 126 9.29 9.90 8.09
CA THR A 126 8.91 9.52 9.44
C THR A 126 7.40 9.67 9.65
N GLU A 127 6.79 10.76 9.17
CA GLU A 127 5.34 10.95 9.22
C GLU A 127 4.59 9.81 8.52
N VAL A 128 4.96 9.49 7.28
CA VAL A 128 4.35 8.38 6.53
C VAL A 128 4.52 7.04 7.25
N ALA A 129 5.71 6.77 7.80
CA ALA A 129 5.95 5.55 8.58
C ALA A 129 5.04 5.47 9.81
N THR A 130 4.88 6.57 10.55
CA THR A 130 4.02 6.61 11.74
C THR A 130 2.53 6.46 11.40
N LEU A 131 2.07 7.08 10.30
CA LEU A 131 0.70 6.93 9.81
C LEU A 131 0.42 5.50 9.37
N TYR A 132 1.38 4.87 8.69
CA TYR A 132 1.26 3.48 8.27
C TYR A 132 1.22 2.51 9.46
N GLU A 133 2.07 2.72 10.46
CA GLU A 133 2.04 1.95 11.70
C GLU A 133 0.69 2.10 12.42
N ARG A 134 0.19 3.34 12.55
CA ARG A 134 -1.12 3.62 13.15
C ARG A 134 -2.25 2.95 12.38
N ALA A 135 -2.24 3.03 11.05
CA ALA A 135 -3.25 2.40 10.21
C ALA A 135 -3.24 0.88 10.36
N ASN A 136 -2.06 0.26 10.42
CA ASN A 136 -1.94 -1.17 10.66
C ASN A 136 -2.44 -1.58 12.05
N LYS A 137 -2.12 -0.79 13.09
CA LYS A 137 -2.63 -1.02 14.45
C LYS A 137 -4.15 -0.95 14.50
N LEU A 138 -4.75 0.08 13.89
CA LEU A 138 -6.21 0.19 13.79
C LEU A 138 -6.83 -0.98 13.01
N LYS A 139 -6.17 -1.42 11.94
CA LYS A 139 -6.62 -2.58 11.15
C LYS A 139 -6.58 -3.87 11.97
N THR A 140 -5.54 -4.09 12.77
CA THR A 140 -5.46 -5.26 13.65
C THR A 140 -6.51 -5.20 14.75
N GLU A 141 -6.69 -4.04 15.39
CA GLU A 141 -7.72 -3.84 16.43
C GLU A 141 -9.12 -4.08 15.87
N LEU A 142 -9.42 -3.53 14.69
CA LEU A 142 -10.70 -3.76 14.00
C LEU A 142 -10.88 -5.24 13.61
N GLY A 143 -9.81 -5.91 13.19
CA GLY A 143 -9.84 -7.35 12.91
C GLY A 143 -10.16 -8.18 14.16
N GLU A 144 -9.55 -7.85 15.30
CA GLU A 144 -9.83 -8.49 16.58
C GLU A 144 -11.25 -8.24 17.07
N GLU A 145 -11.73 -6.99 16.99
CA GLU A 145 -13.10 -6.62 17.36
C GLU A 145 -14.12 -7.32 16.46
N LYS A 146 -13.85 -7.38 15.15
CA LYS A 146 -14.67 -8.15 14.22
C LYS A 146 -14.70 -9.63 14.55
N CYS A 147 -13.56 -10.26 14.82
CA CYS A 147 -13.52 -11.67 15.23
C CYS A 147 -14.32 -11.91 16.53
N LYS A 148 -14.24 -10.98 17.50
CA LYS A 148 -15.07 -11.05 18.72
C LYS A 148 -16.55 -10.97 18.34
N LEU A 149 -16.94 -9.98 17.54
CA LEU A 149 -18.33 -9.81 17.10
C LEU A 149 -18.84 -11.04 16.34
N ASP A 150 -18.05 -11.58 15.41
CA ASP A 150 -18.39 -12.78 14.64
C ASP A 150 -18.51 -14.01 15.54
N SER A 151 -17.75 -14.10 16.64
CA SER A 151 -17.90 -15.19 17.63
C SER A 151 -19.21 -15.07 18.43
N PHE A 152 -19.59 -13.84 18.82
CA PHE A 152 -20.87 -13.57 19.48
C PHE A 152 -22.06 -13.77 18.53
N ALA A 153 -21.98 -13.24 17.30
CA ALA A 153 -22.97 -13.45 16.26
C ALA A 153 -23.08 -14.92 15.87
N GLY A 154 -21.96 -15.66 15.87
CA GLY A 154 -21.87 -17.10 15.62
C GLY A 154 -22.60 -17.96 16.66
N SER A 155 -22.42 -17.63 17.94
CA SER A 155 -23.12 -18.30 19.05
C SER A 155 -24.58 -17.87 19.19
N GLN A 156 -24.92 -16.64 18.81
CA GLN A 156 -26.29 -16.11 18.75
C GLN A 156 -26.94 -16.22 17.37
N LYS A 157 -26.44 -17.08 16.47
CA LYS A 157 -27.11 -17.30 15.19
C LYS A 157 -28.54 -17.77 15.48
N LEU A 158 -29.51 -17.08 14.92
CA LEU A 158 -30.93 -17.35 15.11
C LEU A 158 -31.29 -18.80 14.73
N GLU A 159 -30.56 -19.36 13.76
CA GLU A 159 -30.62 -20.78 13.39
C GLU A 159 -30.15 -21.72 14.51
N THR A 160 -29.02 -21.42 15.16
CA THR A 160 -28.53 -22.21 16.31
C THR A 160 -29.52 -22.13 17.47
N MET A 161 -30.07 -20.96 17.75
CA MET A 161 -31.12 -20.81 18.77
C MET A 161 -32.41 -21.59 18.41
N HIS A 162 -32.73 -21.69 17.12
CA HIS A 162 -33.86 -22.47 16.62
C HIS A 162 -33.68 -23.96 16.80
N ALA A 163 -32.52 -24.49 16.42
CA ALA A 163 -32.16 -25.88 16.67
C ALA A 163 -32.19 -26.21 18.18
N LEU A 164 -31.62 -25.36 19.03
CA LEU A 164 -31.65 -25.56 20.48
C LEU A 164 -33.08 -25.57 21.03
N LEU A 165 -33.94 -24.67 20.57
CA LEU A 165 -35.33 -24.62 21.00
C LEU A 165 -36.13 -25.85 20.54
N GLN A 166 -35.85 -26.38 19.35
CA GLN A 166 -36.43 -27.64 18.87
C GLN A 166 -35.99 -28.82 19.74
N THR A 167 -34.71 -28.91 20.08
CA THR A 167 -34.19 -29.94 20.99
C THR A 167 -34.86 -29.86 22.37
N GLU A 168 -34.99 -28.65 22.93
CA GLU A 168 -35.65 -28.44 24.21
C GLU A 168 -37.16 -28.72 24.18
N ALA A 169 -37.82 -28.50 23.02
CA ALA A 169 -39.22 -28.88 22.83
C ALA A 169 -39.39 -30.41 22.82
N ALA A 170 -38.56 -31.11 22.05
CA ALA A 170 -38.54 -32.58 21.99
C ALA A 170 -38.22 -33.20 23.36
N LYS A 171 -37.23 -32.66 24.07
CA LYS A 171 -36.87 -33.10 25.42
C LYS A 171 -38.03 -32.96 26.41
N SER A 172 -38.74 -31.83 26.42
CA SER A 172 -39.91 -31.67 27.30
C SER A 172 -41.09 -32.56 26.89
N GLU A 173 -41.21 -32.92 25.61
CA GLU A 173 -42.20 -33.89 25.16
C GLU A 173 -41.88 -35.28 25.71
N GLU A 174 -40.63 -35.74 25.58
CA GLU A 174 -40.15 -36.99 26.17
C GLU A 174 -40.33 -37.01 27.69
N GLU A 175 -39.94 -35.95 28.41
CA GLU A 175 -40.15 -35.82 29.86
C GLU A 175 -41.64 -35.96 30.24
N SER A 176 -42.54 -35.39 29.43
CA SER A 176 -43.98 -35.53 29.65
C SER A 176 -44.48 -36.96 29.41
N GLU A 177 -43.87 -37.70 28.48
CA GLU A 177 -44.20 -39.10 28.19
C GLU A 177 -43.75 -40.05 29.30
N LEU A 178 -42.63 -39.75 29.98
CA LEU A 178 -42.18 -40.54 31.14
C LEU A 178 -43.20 -40.54 32.29
N PHE A 179 -43.91 -39.43 32.50
CA PHE A 179 -45.00 -39.37 33.49
C PHE A 179 -46.19 -40.23 33.07
N VAL A 180 -46.49 -40.29 31.76
CA VAL A 180 -47.55 -41.15 31.21
C VAL A 180 -47.19 -42.63 31.36
N GLU A 181 -45.95 -43.00 31.05
CA GLU A 181 -45.47 -44.37 31.22
C GLU A 181 -45.50 -44.80 32.70
N SER A 182 -45.03 -43.94 33.60
CA SER A 182 -45.07 -44.17 35.04
C SER A 182 -46.50 -44.34 35.56
N PHE A 183 -47.45 -43.56 35.05
CA PHE A 183 -48.87 -43.72 35.37
C PHE A 183 -49.42 -45.07 34.87
N TYR A 184 -49.10 -45.51 33.66
CA TYR A 184 -49.51 -46.83 33.15
C TYR A 184 -48.93 -47.99 33.97
N ASN A 185 -47.69 -47.83 34.46
CA ASN A 185 -47.03 -48.79 35.34
C ASN A 185 -47.54 -48.73 36.80
N LYS A 186 -48.54 -47.88 37.08
CA LYS A 186 -49.11 -47.66 38.43
C LYS A 186 -48.09 -47.18 39.47
N SER A 187 -46.99 -46.57 39.04
CA SER A 187 -45.96 -46.01 39.92
C SER A 187 -46.26 -44.57 40.36
N LEU A 188 -47.26 -43.92 39.76
CA LEU A 188 -47.76 -42.59 40.13
C LEU A 188 -49.26 -42.64 40.46
N SER A 189 -49.66 -41.88 41.48
CA SER A 189 -51.08 -41.65 41.79
C SER A 189 -51.72 -40.73 40.73
N VAL A 190 -53.06 -40.75 40.63
CA VAL A 190 -53.78 -39.89 39.68
C VAL A 190 -53.54 -38.40 39.98
N GLU A 191 -53.53 -38.03 41.26
CA GLU A 191 -53.33 -36.64 41.69
C GLU A 191 -51.90 -36.17 41.39
N ASP A 192 -50.89 -37.01 41.67
CA ASP A 192 -49.48 -36.70 41.39
C ASP A 192 -49.16 -36.67 39.89
N PHE A 193 -49.81 -37.53 39.10
CA PHE A 193 -49.70 -37.52 37.65
C PHE A 193 -50.24 -36.21 37.08
N LEU A 194 -51.45 -35.79 37.45
CA LEU A 194 -52.02 -34.53 36.95
C LEU A 194 -51.20 -33.31 37.38
N ALA A 195 -50.66 -33.31 38.61
CA ALA A 195 -49.83 -32.23 39.12
C ALA A 195 -48.51 -32.05 38.34
N GLN A 196 -47.91 -33.13 37.83
CA GLN A 196 -46.63 -33.09 37.11
C GLN A 196 -46.77 -33.06 35.58
N PHE A 197 -47.72 -33.84 35.03
CA PHE A 197 -47.91 -33.97 33.59
C PHE A 197 -48.46 -32.69 32.95
N LEU A 198 -49.49 -32.07 33.53
CA LEU A 198 -50.12 -30.88 32.95
C LEU A 198 -49.14 -29.70 32.77
N PRO A 199 -48.31 -29.31 33.76
CA PRO A 199 -47.34 -28.23 33.56
C PRO A 199 -46.26 -28.61 32.54
N GLU A 200 -45.74 -29.84 32.55
CA GLU A 200 -44.68 -30.25 31.63
C GLU A 200 -45.21 -30.36 30.18
N ARG A 201 -46.41 -30.91 29.97
CA ARG A 201 -47.06 -30.95 28.66
C ARG A 201 -47.40 -29.56 28.13
N THR A 202 -47.83 -28.66 29.00
CA THR A 202 -48.06 -27.24 28.65
C THR A 202 -46.77 -26.56 28.20
N LYS A 203 -45.66 -26.79 28.93
CA LYS A 203 -44.32 -26.30 28.60
C LYS A 203 -43.82 -26.86 27.26
N ALA A 204 -44.03 -28.14 26.99
CA ALA A 204 -43.70 -28.77 25.72
C ALA A 204 -44.46 -28.14 24.55
N HIS A 205 -45.78 -27.99 24.66
CA HIS A 205 -46.58 -27.33 23.63
C HIS A 205 -46.19 -25.86 23.40
N LEU A 206 -45.90 -25.11 24.46
CA LEU A 206 -45.44 -23.73 24.35
C LEU A 206 -44.10 -23.65 23.61
N ARG A 207 -43.14 -24.54 23.91
CA ARG A 207 -41.85 -24.60 23.24
C ARG A 207 -41.99 -24.99 21.77
N ARG A 208 -42.85 -25.97 21.45
CA ARG A 208 -43.15 -26.37 20.07
C ARG A 208 -43.69 -25.21 19.24
N VAL A 209 -44.70 -24.50 19.75
CA VAL A 209 -45.28 -23.33 19.05
C VAL A 209 -44.24 -22.23 18.88
N LYS A 210 -43.42 -21.95 19.90
CA LYS A 210 -42.33 -20.96 19.79
C LYS A 210 -41.28 -21.37 18.75
N ALA A 211 -40.92 -22.64 18.67
CA ALA A 211 -40.00 -23.17 17.66
C ALA A 211 -40.60 -23.03 16.25
N GLU A 212 -41.87 -23.38 16.05
CA GLU A 212 -42.57 -23.21 14.77
C GLU A 212 -42.59 -21.74 14.33
N LYS A 213 -42.96 -20.83 15.23
CA LYS A 213 -42.98 -19.38 14.94
C LYS A 213 -41.61 -18.82 14.64
N MET A 214 -40.58 -19.24 15.37
CA MET A 214 -39.22 -18.81 15.07
C MET A 214 -38.72 -19.36 13.73
N GLY A 215 -39.11 -20.58 13.36
CA GLY A 215 -38.82 -21.17 12.04
C GLY A 215 -39.55 -20.46 10.89
N GLU A 216 -40.80 -20.04 11.10
CA GLU A 216 -41.54 -19.18 10.17
C GLU A 216 -40.82 -17.83 9.96
N LEU A 217 -40.37 -17.17 11.04
CA LEU A 217 -39.65 -15.90 10.97
C LEU A 217 -38.31 -16.03 10.22
N LEU A 218 -37.58 -17.12 10.44
CA LEU A 218 -36.33 -17.42 9.73
C LEU A 218 -36.57 -17.59 8.22
N ARG A 219 -37.58 -18.37 7.84
CA ARG A 219 -37.92 -18.64 6.43
C ARG A 219 -38.43 -17.40 5.69
N ASN A 220 -39.14 -16.52 6.40
CA ASN A 220 -39.72 -15.30 5.83
C ASN A 220 -38.74 -14.10 5.82
N GLY A 221 -37.45 -14.34 6.09
CA GLY A 221 -36.42 -13.30 5.98
C GLY A 221 -36.37 -12.33 7.15
N GLY A 222 -36.55 -12.83 8.40
CA GLY A 222 -36.18 -12.17 9.66
C GLY A 222 -36.64 -10.72 9.82
N LEU A 223 -37.77 -10.47 10.49
CA LEU A 223 -38.19 -9.13 10.98
C LEU A 223 -38.01 -7.97 9.97
N SER A 224 -38.12 -8.22 8.66
CA SER A 224 -37.98 -7.19 7.61
C SER A 224 -39.21 -6.26 7.51
N GLY A 225 -39.88 -6.00 8.64
CA GLY A 225 -41.19 -5.35 8.65
C GLY A 225 -41.45 -4.31 9.74
N HIS A 226 -40.60 -4.11 10.76
CA HIS A 226 -40.85 -3.13 11.83
C HIS A 226 -39.55 -2.63 12.48
N MET A 227 -38.65 -2.04 11.70
CA MET A 227 -37.70 -1.07 12.26
C MET A 227 -38.39 0.30 12.24
N PRO A 228 -38.60 0.99 13.39
CA PRO A 228 -39.01 2.39 13.33
C PRO A 228 -37.90 3.15 12.60
N SER A 229 -38.28 3.84 11.52
CA SER A 229 -37.40 4.51 10.56
C SER A 229 -36.62 5.71 11.12
N SER A 230 -36.35 5.77 12.42
CA SER A 230 -35.66 6.90 13.06
C SER A 230 -34.14 6.82 12.96
N TRP A 231 -33.55 5.69 12.58
CA TRP A 231 -32.09 5.51 12.46
C TRP A 231 -31.69 5.15 11.03
N THR A 232 -32.13 5.96 10.07
CA THR A 232 -31.43 6.07 8.79
C THR A 232 -30.20 6.94 9.03
N SER A 233 -29.01 6.35 9.02
CA SER A 233 -27.78 7.11 8.79
C SER A 233 -27.97 7.97 7.54
N PRO A 234 -27.63 9.27 7.55
CA PRO A 234 -27.72 10.07 6.34
C PRO A 234 -26.86 9.39 5.26
N ALA A 235 -27.51 8.91 4.21
CA ALA A 235 -26.83 8.60 2.97
C ALA A 235 -26.06 9.87 2.60
N HIS A 236 -24.74 9.80 2.65
CA HIS A 236 -23.88 10.87 2.20
C HIS A 236 -24.27 11.18 0.76
N ALA A 237 -24.97 12.31 0.57
CA ALA A 237 -25.19 12.88 -0.73
C ALA A 237 -23.81 13.08 -1.39
N PRO A 238 -23.64 12.78 -2.69
CA PRO A 238 -22.45 13.21 -3.40
C PRO A 238 -22.59 14.71 -3.62
N LEU A 239 -22.24 15.50 -2.62
CA LEU A 239 -21.83 16.88 -2.84
C LEU A 239 -20.45 16.78 -3.45
N PHE A 240 -20.36 16.97 -4.77
CA PHE A 240 -19.39 17.83 -5.46
C PHE A 240 -19.68 17.73 -6.96
N SER A 241 -20.56 18.63 -7.41
CA SER A 241 -20.61 19.02 -8.82
C SER A 241 -19.32 19.80 -9.10
N THR A 242 -18.39 19.19 -9.84
CA THR A 242 -17.23 19.90 -10.39
C THR A 242 -17.50 20.20 -11.87
N PRO A 243 -17.31 21.45 -12.34
CA PRO A 243 -17.53 21.81 -13.72
C PRO A 243 -16.27 21.47 -14.53
N TYR A 244 -16.28 20.34 -15.24
CA TYR A 244 -15.26 20.09 -16.26
C TYR A 244 -15.73 20.66 -17.61
N PRO A 245 -14.89 21.42 -18.33
CA PRO A 245 -15.19 21.85 -19.68
C PRO A 245 -15.08 20.65 -20.64
N LEU A 246 -16.07 20.54 -21.52
CA LEU A 246 -16.12 19.61 -22.64
C LEU A 246 -14.82 19.71 -23.46
N GLY A 247 -14.12 18.58 -23.61
CA GLY A 247 -12.97 18.46 -24.51
C GLY A 247 -13.38 18.65 -25.98
N PRO A 248 -12.46 19.08 -26.85
CA PRO A 248 -12.76 19.27 -28.27
C PRO A 248 -12.87 17.91 -29.00
N PRO A 249 -13.63 17.86 -30.11
CA PRO A 249 -13.92 16.61 -30.81
C PRO A 249 -12.71 16.11 -31.59
N ALA A 250 -12.68 14.79 -31.77
CA ALA A 250 -11.71 14.04 -32.55
C ALA A 250 -11.49 14.64 -33.95
N GLY A 251 -10.22 14.93 -34.26
CA GLY A 251 -9.74 15.30 -35.59
C GLY A 251 -8.39 14.61 -35.82
N ALA A 252 -8.28 13.93 -36.94
CA ALA A 252 -7.21 13.01 -37.33
C ALA A 252 -5.81 13.63 -37.42
N SER A 253 -4.77 12.83 -37.12
CA SER A 253 -3.72 12.48 -38.09
C SER A 253 -2.66 11.56 -37.48
N ALA A 254 -2.12 10.70 -38.34
CA ALA A 254 -1.24 9.57 -38.09
C ALA A 254 0.23 9.96 -37.81
N PHE A 255 1.08 8.91 -37.83
CA PHE A 255 2.55 8.84 -37.74
C PHE A 255 3.13 8.70 -36.33
N SER A 256 4.12 7.87 -36.02
CA SER A 256 4.70 6.66 -36.63
C SER A 256 5.64 6.10 -35.54
N VAL A 257 5.74 4.78 -35.45
CA VAL A 257 6.64 4.06 -34.55
C VAL A 257 8.10 4.28 -34.96
N SER A 258 8.98 4.59 -34.00
CA SER A 258 10.43 4.42 -34.15
C SER A 258 11.15 4.37 -32.80
N GLY A 259 11.81 3.24 -32.56
CA GLY A 259 13.12 3.21 -31.89
C GLY A 259 13.15 3.20 -30.37
N GLY A 260 12.98 2.01 -29.78
CA GLY A 260 13.44 1.75 -28.42
C GLY A 260 14.98 1.69 -28.36
N VAL A 261 15.55 2.44 -27.41
CA VAL A 261 16.91 2.21 -26.88
C VAL A 261 16.81 2.20 -25.35
N PRO A 262 17.27 1.14 -24.67
CA PRO A 262 17.12 1.00 -23.24
C PRO A 262 18.13 1.92 -22.53
N TYR A 263 17.64 2.86 -21.72
CA TYR A 263 18.49 3.57 -20.76
C TYR A 263 18.91 2.58 -19.66
N MET A 264 20.17 2.18 -19.69
CA MET A 264 20.86 1.51 -18.58
C MET A 264 21.00 2.50 -17.42
N MET A 265 20.45 2.17 -16.24
CA MET A 265 20.75 2.88 -14.99
C MET A 265 22.16 2.50 -14.52
N PRO A 266 23.04 3.44 -14.16
CA PRO A 266 24.29 3.11 -13.48
C PRO A 266 23.97 2.65 -12.05
N GLN A 267 24.44 1.45 -11.69
CA GLN A 267 24.36 0.99 -10.31
C GLN A 267 25.31 1.79 -9.41
N PRO A 268 24.92 2.10 -8.15
CA PRO A 268 25.79 2.76 -7.21
C PRO A 268 26.90 1.81 -6.74
N ASN A 269 28.16 2.24 -6.93
CA ASN A 269 29.35 1.61 -6.37
C ASN A 269 29.28 1.60 -4.84
N PHE A 270 29.22 0.41 -4.25
CA PHE A 270 29.57 0.21 -2.85
C PHE A 270 31.08 0.16 -2.71
N TYR A 271 31.72 1.29 -2.41
CA TYR A 271 33.04 1.25 -1.77
C TYR A 271 32.85 1.11 -0.26
N ARG A 272 33.10 -0.11 0.23
CA ARG A 272 33.41 -0.39 1.64
C ARG A 272 34.93 -0.42 1.76
N GLN A 273 35.45 0.16 2.83
CA GLN A 273 36.86 0.05 3.26
C GLN A 273 37.31 -1.40 3.37
#